data_AF-A0AAE0HNN7-F1
#
_entry.id   AF-A0AAE0HNN7-F1
#
_cell.length_a   1.000
_cell.length_b   1.000
_cell.length_c   1.000
_cell.angle_alpha   90.00
_cell.angle_beta   90.00
_cell.angle_gamma   90.00
#
_symmetry.space_group_name_H-M   'P 1'
#
loop_
_entity.id
_entity.type
_entity.pdbx_description
1 polymer ?
#
loop_
_entity_poly.entity_id
_entity_poly.type
_entity_poly.pdbx_seq_one_letter_code
_entity_poly.pdbx_strand_id
1 'polypeptide(L)'
;MATSKPTSTSITQPPLWCRQLAEALDDIHSRGVLHSDLRPANLLTHETALGARDLLLADLGGSVSEELGEGLSLPDSPFYSPVFEWQSSVFLDLFGMASTFYTIHTGW
;
A
#
# COMPACT_ATOMS: atom_id res chain seq x y z
N MET A 1 -7.32 -45.01 -13.11
CA MET A 1 -7.24 -44.46 -11.75
C MET A 1 -6.51 -43.13 -11.83
N ALA A 2 -7.22 -42.01 -11.72
CA ALA A 2 -6.63 -40.69 -11.69
C ALA A 2 -6.77 -40.15 -10.26
N THR A 3 -5.64 -39.96 -9.58
CA THR A 3 -5.59 -39.27 -8.29
C THR A 3 -5.65 -37.76 -8.56
N SER A 4 -6.75 -37.12 -8.21
CA SER A 4 -6.83 -35.66 -8.20
C SER A 4 -5.86 -35.10 -7.15
N LYS A 5 -4.96 -34.21 -7.59
CA LYS A 5 -4.16 -33.37 -6.68
C LYS A 5 -5.10 -32.48 -5.86
N PRO A 6 -4.79 -32.19 -4.59
CA PRO A 6 -5.56 -31.23 -3.81
C PRO A 6 -5.48 -29.87 -4.51
N THR A 7 -6.65 -29.30 -4.79
CA THR A 7 -6.83 -27.95 -5.32
C THR A 7 -6.27 -26.99 -4.27
N SER A 8 -5.06 -26.50 -4.50
CA SER A 8 -4.49 -25.39 -3.73
C SER A 8 -5.50 -24.26 -3.77
N THR A 9 -6.06 -23.90 -2.62
CA THR A 9 -6.83 -22.67 -2.45
C THR A 9 -5.94 -21.51 -2.88
N SER A 10 -6.07 -21.10 -4.14
CA SER A 10 -5.41 -19.91 -4.66
C SER A 10 -5.99 -18.75 -3.89
N ILE A 11 -5.24 -18.22 -2.92
CA ILE A 11 -5.54 -16.90 -2.36
C ILE A 11 -5.66 -15.97 -3.58
N THR A 12 -6.79 -15.29 -3.69
CA THR A 12 -6.99 -14.32 -4.76
C THR A 12 -5.99 -13.17 -4.55
N GLN A 13 -5.44 -12.61 -5.63
CA GLN A 13 -4.42 -11.56 -5.51
C GLN A 13 -4.88 -10.30 -4.74
N PRO A 14 -6.14 -9.82 -4.85
CA PRO A 14 -6.54 -8.57 -4.18
C PRO A 14 -6.46 -8.63 -2.63
N PRO A 15 -6.97 -9.67 -1.94
CA PRO A 15 -6.73 -9.81 -0.50
C PRO A 15 -5.25 -9.94 -0.10
N LEU A 16 -4.43 -10.60 -0.92
CA LEU A 16 -2.99 -10.70 -0.68
C LEU A 16 -2.31 -9.32 -0.74
N TRP A 17 -2.64 -8.53 -1.77
CA TRP A 17 -2.13 -7.18 -1.95
C TRP A 17 -2.53 -6.25 -0.81
N CYS A 18 -3.79 -6.32 -0.34
CA CYS A 18 -4.21 -5.53 0.81
C CYS A 18 -3.39 -5.86 2.06
N ARG A 19 -3.11 -7.15 2.29
CA ARG A 19 -2.26 -7.59 3.41
C ARG A 19 -0.82 -7.07 3.26
N GLN A 20 -0.22 -7.24 2.08
CA GLN A 20 1.16 -6.80 1.82
C GLN A 20 1.32 -5.29 2.00
N LEU A 21 0.34 -4.49 1.57
CA LEU A 21 0.35 -3.05 1.79
C LEU A 21 0.27 -2.70 3.29
N ALA A 22 -0.61 -3.38 4.05
CA ALA A 22 -0.70 -3.16 5.49
C ALA A 22 0.58 -3.53 6.22
N GLU A 23 1.22 -4.65 5.86
CA GLU A 23 2.51 -5.09 6.43
C GLU A 23 3.63 -4.09 6.10
N ALA A 24 3.67 -3.55 4.88
CA ALA A 24 4.65 -2.53 4.50
C ALA A 24 4.47 -1.21 5.26
N LEU A 25 3.22 -0.78 5.46
CA LEU A 25 2.94 0.43 6.23
C LEU A 25 3.29 0.28 7.71
N ASP A 26 2.96 -0.86 8.32
CA ASP A 26 3.33 -1.17 9.70
C ASP A 26 4.85 -1.13 9.89
N ASP A 27 5.63 -1.70 8.96
CA ASP A 27 7.09 -1.67 9.02
C ASP A 27 7.65 -0.24 8.96
N ILE A 28 7.19 0.62 8.03
CA ILE A 28 7.70 1.99 7.95
C ILE A 28 7.24 2.85 9.14
N HIS A 29 6.00 2.69 9.61
CA HIS A 29 5.48 3.41 10.77
C HIS A 29 6.26 3.02 12.04
N SER A 30 6.61 1.74 12.20
CA SER A 30 7.44 1.28 13.32
C SER A 30 8.84 1.90 13.36
N ARG A 31 9.30 2.45 12.23
CA ARG A 31 10.59 3.13 12.06
C ARG A 31 10.45 4.66 12.07
N GLY A 32 9.27 5.18 12.44
CA GLY A 32 9.00 6.62 12.45
C GLY A 32 8.96 7.25 11.06
N VAL A 33 8.67 6.47 10.02
CA VAL A 33 8.53 6.95 8.64
C VAL A 33 7.06 6.94 8.23
N LEU A 34 6.55 8.08 7.77
CA LEU A 34 5.24 8.26 7.18
C LEU A 34 5.38 8.33 5.66
N HIS A 35 4.57 7.56 4.93
CA HIS A 35 4.62 7.55 3.47
C HIS A 35 4.21 8.90 2.88
N SER A 36 3.11 9.46 3.41
CA SER A 36 2.53 10.77 3.08
C SER A 36 1.90 10.90 1.70
N ASP A 37 2.30 10.09 0.71
CA ASP A 37 1.67 10.06 -0.62
C ASP A 37 1.12 8.67 -1.03
N LEU A 38 0.28 8.07 -0.20
CA LEU A 38 -0.14 6.68 -0.44
C LEU A 38 -1.26 6.56 -1.48
N ARG A 39 -0.93 6.01 -2.66
CA ARG A 39 -1.82 5.90 -3.83
C ARG A 39 -1.50 4.65 -4.67
N PRO A 40 -2.44 4.15 -5.51
CA PRO A 40 -2.18 3.04 -6.41
C PRO A 40 -0.97 3.25 -7.33
N ALA A 41 -0.67 4.49 -7.74
CA ALA A 41 0.49 4.81 -8.57
C ALA A 41 1.84 4.52 -7.88
N ASN A 42 1.85 4.52 -6.55
CA ASN A 42 3.03 4.27 -5.72
C ASN A 42 3.12 2.81 -5.25
N LEU A 43 2.28 1.93 -5.81
CA LEU A 43 2.32 0.49 -5.57
C LEU A 43 2.79 -0.24 -6.83
N LEU A 44 3.86 -1.03 -6.68
CA LEU A 44 4.41 -1.83 -7.77
C LEU A 44 3.97 -3.28 -7.62
N THR A 45 3.84 -3.99 -8.75
CA THR A 45 3.62 -5.44 -8.74
C THR A 45 4.87 -6.16 -9.22
N HIS A 46 5.28 -7.18 -8.50
CA HIS A 46 6.44 -8.00 -8.82
C HIS A 46 6.01 -9.46 -9.01
N GLU A 47 6.23 -10.02 -10.19
CA GLU A 47 5.89 -11.42 -10.47
C GLU A 47 6.90 -12.35 -9.78
N THR A 48 6.45 -13.03 -8.72
CA THR A 48 7.28 -13.94 -7.92
C THR A 48 7.19 -15.38 -8.39
N ALA A 49 6.08 -15.74 -9.03
CA ALA A 49 5.90 -17.01 -9.73
C ALA A 49 4.90 -16.79 -10.87
N LEU A 50 4.84 -17.74 -11.81
CA LEU A 50 3.99 -17.62 -12.98
C LEU A 50 2.52 -17.40 -12.58
N GLY A 51 2.01 -16.19 -12.82
CA GLY A 51 0.64 -15.79 -12.45
C GLY A 51 0.43 -15.37 -10.99
N ALA A 52 1.49 -15.28 -10.17
CA ALA A 52 1.48 -14.78 -8.80
C ALA A 52 2.31 -13.48 -8.72
N ARG A 53 1.73 -12.42 -8.16
CA ARG A 53 2.40 -11.13 -8.02
C ARG A 53 2.30 -10.63 -6.59
N ASP A 54 3.43 -10.20 -6.06
CA ASP A 54 3.50 -9.48 -4.80
C ASP A 54 3.40 -7.98 -5.04
N LEU A 55 2.81 -7.29 -4.09
CA LEU A 55 2.70 -5.85 -4.07
C LEU A 55 3.87 -5.26 -3.26
N LEU A 56 4.49 -4.23 -3.81
CA LEU A 56 5.61 -3.51 -3.20
C LEU A 56 5.23 -2.04 -3.03
N LEU A 57 5.48 -1.49 -1.85
CA LEU A 57 5.39 -0.05 -1.58
C LEU A 57 6.59 0.67 -2.19
N ALA A 58 6.35 1.77 -2.90
CA ALA A 58 7.37 2.55 -3.60
C ALA A 58 7.17 4.06 -3.40
N ASP A 59 8.14 4.86 -3.87
CA ASP A 59 8.13 6.33 -3.83
C ASP A 59 8.11 6.97 -2.42
N LEU A 60 9.18 6.69 -1.66
CA LEU A 60 9.44 7.33 -0.37
C LEU A 60 10.09 8.73 -0.50
N GLY A 61 10.16 9.30 -1.71
CA GLY A 61 10.80 10.61 -1.95
C GLY A 61 10.07 11.77 -1.26
N GLY A 62 8.79 11.58 -0.97
CA GLY A 62 7.93 12.50 -0.22
C GLY A 62 7.76 12.20 1.25
N SER A 63 8.34 11.11 1.75
CA SER A 63 8.07 10.62 3.09
C SER A 63 8.61 11.53 4.17
N VAL A 64 7.92 11.56 5.31
CA VAL A 64 8.37 12.25 6.51
C VAL A 64 8.98 11.24 7.45
N SER A 65 10.16 11.52 7.99
CA SER A 65 10.80 10.67 8.99
C SER A 65 11.10 11.45 10.26
N GLU A 66 10.85 10.84 11.42
CA GLU A 66 11.24 11.41 12.72
C GLU A 66 12.76 11.71 12.80
N GLU A 67 13.60 10.94 12.11
CA GLU A 67 15.05 11.09 12.13
C GLU A 67 15.56 12.18 11.14
N LEU A 68 14.93 12.29 9.97
CA LEU A 68 15.42 13.11 8.85
C LEU A 68 14.63 14.42 8.64
N GLY A 69 13.46 14.58 9.26
CA GLY A 69 12.57 15.73 9.06
C GLY A 69 11.57 15.54 7.91
N GLU A 70 10.82 16.61 7.58
CA GLU A 70 9.75 16.59 6.58
C GLU A 70 10.28 16.49 5.14
N GLY A 71 9.85 15.45 4.40
CA GLY A 71 9.92 15.39 2.94
C GLY A 71 8.91 16.35 2.32
N LEU A 72 9.33 17.13 1.31
CA LEU A 72 8.53 18.21 0.71
C LEU A 72 7.48 17.76 -0.32
N SER A 73 7.17 16.46 -0.42
CA SER A 73 6.20 15.97 -1.43
C SER A 73 4.85 15.70 -0.78
N LEU A 74 3.85 16.46 -1.22
CA LEU A 74 2.48 16.32 -0.76
C LEU A 74 1.67 15.53 -1.80
N PRO A 75 0.72 14.68 -1.37
CA PRO A 75 -0.08 13.84 -2.26
C PRO A 75 -0.97 14.63 -3.22
N ASP A 76 -1.14 14.15 -4.46
CA ASP A 76 -2.22 14.67 -5.32
C ASP A 76 -3.58 14.01 -5.01
N SER A 77 -4.64 14.80 -5.08
CA SER A 77 -6.06 14.37 -5.09
C SER A 77 -6.29 13.17 -6.03
N PRO A 78 -7.15 12.17 -5.72
CA PRO A 78 -8.18 12.09 -4.67
C PRO A 78 -7.80 11.32 -3.40
N PHE A 79 -6.55 10.87 -3.25
CA PHE A 79 -6.14 9.97 -2.15
C PHE A 79 -5.74 10.71 -0.88
N TYR A 80 -6.20 11.94 -0.76
CA TYR A 80 -5.89 12.85 0.32
C TYR A 80 -7.19 13.22 1.05
N SER A 81 -7.13 13.22 2.38
CA SER A 81 -8.29 13.53 3.21
C SER A 81 -8.51 15.05 3.31
N PRO A 82 -9.70 15.58 2.99
CA PRO A 82 -10.00 17.00 3.16
C PRO A 82 -10.07 17.45 4.63
N VAL A 83 -9.93 16.51 5.58
CA VAL A 83 -10.03 16.75 7.03
C VAL A 83 -8.66 16.93 7.69
N PHE A 84 -7.58 16.36 7.13
CA PHE A 84 -6.29 16.27 7.81
C PHE A 84 -5.23 17.31 7.40
N GLU A 85 -5.58 18.27 6.54
CA GLU A 85 -4.69 19.36 6.10
C GLU A 85 -3.28 18.90 5.68
N TRP A 86 -2.35 19.82 5.41
CA TRP A 86 -1.06 19.53 4.76
C TRP A 86 -0.07 18.81 5.70
N GLN A 87 -0.56 18.15 6.75
CA GLN A 87 0.26 17.56 7.79
C GLN A 87 0.35 16.04 7.62
N SER A 88 1.57 15.55 7.48
CA SER A 88 1.85 14.12 7.45
C SER A 88 1.46 13.49 8.79
N SER A 89 0.71 12.39 8.74
CA SER A 89 0.31 11.64 9.93
C SER A 89 0.03 10.18 9.58
N VAL A 90 0.06 9.30 10.59
CA VAL A 90 -0.39 7.91 10.47
C VAL A 90 -1.81 7.84 9.91
N PHE A 91 -2.70 8.76 10.31
CA PHE A 91 -4.08 8.80 9.81
C PHE A 91 -4.17 9.10 8.32
N LEU A 92 -3.27 9.92 7.79
CA LEU A 92 -3.21 10.21 6.35
C LEU A 92 -2.83 8.95 5.55
N ASP A 93 -1.81 8.22 5.98
CA ASP A 93 -1.41 6.95 5.36
C ASP A 93 -2.55 5.92 5.45
N LEU A 94 -3.22 5.81 6.59
CA LEU A 94 -4.36 4.90 6.75
C LEU A 94 -5.53 5.27 5.82
N PHE A 95 -5.79 6.56 5.59
CA PHE A 95 -6.80 7.02 4.65
C PHE A 95 -6.45 6.65 3.21
N GLY A 96 -5.21 6.91 2.78
CA GLY A 96 -4.71 6.50 1.46
C GLY A 96 -4.74 4.98 1.28
N MET A 97 -4.48 4.22 2.35
CA MET A 97 -4.51 2.75 2.35
C MET A 97 -5.93 2.26 2.13
N ALA A 98 -6.89 2.78 2.90
CA ALA A 98 -8.30 2.43 2.76
C ALA A 98 -8.85 2.78 1.38
N SER A 99 -8.46 3.94 0.83
CA SER A 99 -8.82 4.36 -0.52
C SER A 99 -8.24 3.41 -1.57
N THR A 100 -6.98 3.01 -1.40
CA THR A 100 -6.33 2.05 -2.30
C THR A 100 -6.94 0.65 -2.20
N PHE A 101 -7.32 0.20 -1.00
CA PHE A 101 -8.04 -1.07 -0.83
C PHE A 101 -9.38 -1.07 -1.57
N TYR A 102 -10.11 0.04 -1.49
CA TYR A 102 -11.35 0.21 -2.24
C TYR A 102 -11.10 0.12 -3.75
N THR A 103 -10.08 0.81 -4.28
CA THR A 103 -9.73 0.75 -5.70
C THR A 103 -9.28 -0.64 -6.14
N ILE A 104 -8.47 -1.34 -5.33
CA ILE A 104 -8.04 -2.72 -5.61
C ILE A 104 -9.25 -3.66 -5.73
N HIS A 105 -10.27 -3.48 -4.88
CA HIS A 105 -11.46 -4.34 -4.89
C HIS A 105 -12.48 -3.99 -5.97
N THR A 106 -12.61 -2.70 -6.31
CA THR A 106 -13.71 -2.22 -7.17
C THR A 106 -13.25 -1.84 -8.57
N GLY A 107 -11.97 -1.52 -8.76
CA GLY A 107 -11.42 -0.98 -10.00
C GLY A 107 -11.69 0.50 -10.23
N TRP A 108 -12.20 1.23 -9.22
CA TRP A 108 -12.57 2.66 -9.30
C TRP A 108 -11.79 3.52 -8.32
#